data_AF-A0A1E7KRU9-F1
#
_entry.id   AF-A0A1E7KRU9-F1
#
_cell.length_a   1.000
_cell.length_b   1.000
_cell.length_c   1.000
_cell.angle_alpha   90.00
_cell.angle_beta   90.00
_cell.angle_gamma   90.00
#
_symmetry.space_group_name_H-M   'P 1'
#
loop_
_entity.id
_entity.type
_entity.pdbx_description
1 polymer ?
#
loop_
_entity_poly.entity_id
_entity_poly.type
_entity_poly.pdbx_seq_one_letter_code
_entity_poly.pdbx_strand_id
1 'polypeptide(L)'
;AGFRTAARLIRTADRLGIPVLTLIDTPGAANDAAAESDGAGPAIADVFAAVAEATVPVTSLLIGEGGSGGALALAAPGRLWVTPDSYFSVIAPESAAAILKRPAAQAAATADDLMLRPQDVVRLGVARGIVGTVGTGEGADAADGGDGANGGRGAGGSGGTRGGDDGDDGDDGGGAGRSDAA
;
A
#
# COMPACT_ATOMS: atom_id res chain seq x y z
N ALA A 1 -2.37 -19.93 -17.30
CA ALA A 1 -1.68 -19.17 -18.37
C ALA A 1 -1.27 -17.74 -17.98
N GLY A 2 -2.11 -16.98 -17.25
CA GLY A 2 -1.84 -15.59 -16.87
C GLY A 2 -0.57 -15.39 -16.03
N PHE A 3 -0.42 -16.10 -14.91
CA PHE A 3 0.74 -15.97 -14.01
C PHE A 3 2.08 -16.24 -14.70
N ARG A 4 2.18 -17.31 -15.51
CA ARG A 4 3.39 -17.59 -16.32
C ARG A 4 3.74 -16.44 -17.27
N THR A 5 2.73 -15.72 -17.78
CA THR A 5 2.96 -14.53 -18.61
C THR A 5 3.42 -13.35 -17.77
N ALA A 6 2.82 -13.12 -16.61
CA ALA A 6 3.26 -12.07 -15.68
C ALA A 6 4.74 -12.26 -15.27
N ALA A 7 5.12 -13.47 -14.84
CA ALA A 7 6.50 -13.78 -14.47
C ALA A 7 7.49 -13.55 -15.63
N ARG A 8 7.11 -13.96 -16.85
CA ARG A 8 7.91 -13.72 -18.07
C ARG A 8 8.08 -12.23 -18.36
N LEU A 9 7.02 -11.44 -18.21
CA LEU A 9 7.06 -9.99 -18.46
C LEU A 9 7.91 -9.27 -17.42
N ILE A 10 7.75 -9.59 -16.13
CA ILE A 10 8.56 -9.03 -15.04
C ILE A 10 10.05 -9.29 -15.31
N ARG A 11 10.44 -10.55 -15.57
CA ARG A 11 11.83 -10.89 -15.90
C ARG A 11 12.33 -10.23 -17.19
N THR A 12 11.46 -9.98 -18.15
CA THR A 12 11.85 -9.29 -19.39
C THR A 12 12.08 -7.82 -19.14
N ALA A 13 11.21 -7.16 -18.36
CA ALA A 13 11.38 -5.78 -17.95
C ALA A 13 12.66 -5.61 -17.12
N ASP A 14 12.94 -6.55 -16.21
CA ASP A 14 14.16 -6.58 -15.41
C ASP A 14 15.43 -6.65 -16.28
N ARG A 15 15.49 -7.58 -17.26
CA ARG A 15 16.60 -7.65 -18.22
C ARG A 15 16.79 -6.39 -19.06
N LEU A 16 15.72 -5.64 -19.30
CA LEU A 16 15.73 -4.40 -20.09
C LEU A 16 15.97 -3.16 -19.22
N GLY A 17 16.07 -3.30 -17.90
CA GLY A 17 16.21 -2.16 -16.98
C GLY A 17 14.95 -1.31 -16.85
N ILE A 18 13.76 -1.87 -17.14
CA ILE A 18 12.49 -1.15 -17.14
C ILE A 18 11.75 -1.40 -15.82
N PRO A 19 11.42 -0.36 -15.04
CA PRO A 19 10.57 -0.49 -13.85
C PRO A 19 9.20 -1.10 -14.16
N VAL A 20 8.64 -1.85 -13.20
CA VAL A 20 7.35 -2.53 -13.36
C VAL A 20 6.30 -1.95 -12.42
N LEU A 21 5.11 -1.67 -12.96
CA LEU A 21 3.90 -1.40 -12.20
C LEU A 21 2.92 -2.55 -12.37
N THR A 22 2.54 -3.23 -11.29
CA THR A 22 1.45 -4.21 -11.30
C THR A 22 0.15 -3.55 -10.87
N LEU A 23 -0.91 -3.75 -11.66
CA LEU A 23 -2.27 -3.35 -11.32
C LEU A 23 -3.03 -4.60 -10.89
N ILE A 24 -3.51 -4.62 -9.65
CA ILE A 24 -4.11 -5.80 -9.04
C ILE A 24 -5.61 -5.57 -8.92
N ASP A 25 -6.37 -6.43 -9.61
CA ASP A 25 -7.81 -6.52 -9.54
C ASP A 25 -8.21 -7.96 -9.89
N THR A 26 -8.31 -8.81 -8.88
CA THR A 26 -8.59 -10.23 -9.04
C THR A 26 -9.34 -10.80 -7.83
N PRO A 27 -10.39 -11.61 -8.05
CA PRO A 27 -11.04 -12.35 -6.97
C PRO A 27 -10.16 -13.48 -6.41
N GLY A 28 -9.05 -13.80 -7.10
CA GLY A 28 -8.14 -14.87 -6.77
C GLY A 28 -7.80 -15.73 -7.98
N ALA A 29 -6.86 -16.65 -7.77
CA ALA A 29 -6.51 -17.63 -8.79
C ALA A 29 -7.66 -18.64 -8.98
N ALA A 30 -7.86 -19.11 -10.22
CA ALA A 30 -8.74 -20.24 -10.49
C ALA A 30 -8.27 -21.47 -9.69
N ASN A 31 -9.22 -22.17 -9.06
CA ASN A 31 -9.00 -23.28 -8.13
C ASN A 31 -9.77 -24.55 -8.51
N ASP A 32 -10.19 -24.65 -9.77
CA ASP A 32 -10.81 -25.85 -10.31
C ASP A 32 -9.77 -26.94 -10.64
N ALA A 33 -10.24 -28.17 -10.87
CA ALA A 33 -9.37 -29.32 -11.12
C ALA A 33 -8.49 -29.16 -12.37
N ALA A 34 -8.95 -28.40 -13.37
CA ALA A 34 -8.17 -28.13 -14.57
C ALA A 34 -7.03 -27.15 -14.27
N ALA A 35 -7.29 -26.09 -13.50
CA ALA A 35 -6.29 -25.13 -13.05
C ALA A 35 -5.19 -25.80 -12.21
N GLU A 36 -5.56 -26.71 -11.32
CA GLU A 36 -4.60 -27.51 -10.54
C GLU A 36 -3.74 -28.40 -11.44
N SER A 37 -4.36 -29.12 -12.38
CA SER A 37 -3.67 -29.98 -13.34
C SER A 37 -2.72 -29.19 -14.27
N ASP A 38 -3.08 -27.95 -14.61
CA ASP A 38 -2.30 -27.01 -15.41
C ASP A 38 -1.17 -26.31 -14.62
N GLY A 39 -1.02 -26.65 -13.33
CA GLY A 39 0.02 -26.14 -12.46
C GLY A 39 -0.19 -24.68 -12.04
N ALA A 40 -1.39 -24.32 -11.57
CA ALA A 40 -1.68 -23.01 -11.01
C ALA A 40 -0.73 -22.64 -9.86
N GLY A 41 -0.53 -23.54 -8.90
CA GLY A 41 0.38 -23.34 -7.75
C GLY A 41 1.82 -22.98 -8.18
N PRO A 42 2.50 -23.82 -8.97
CA PRO A 42 3.83 -23.50 -9.50
C PRO A 42 3.86 -22.20 -10.31
N ALA A 43 2.81 -21.88 -11.08
CA ALA A 43 2.74 -20.64 -11.83
C ALA A 43 2.65 -19.40 -10.93
N ILE A 44 1.92 -19.47 -9.82
CA ILE A 44 1.85 -18.40 -8.80
C ILE A 44 3.21 -18.24 -8.11
N ALA A 45 3.83 -19.36 -7.71
CA ALA A 45 5.17 -19.37 -7.11
C ALA A 45 6.23 -18.74 -8.04
N ASP A 46 6.10 -18.97 -9.36
CA ASP A 46 7.00 -18.40 -10.36
C ASP A 46 6.89 -16.86 -10.45
N VAL A 47 5.70 -16.31 -10.21
CA VAL A 47 5.51 -14.85 -10.15
C VAL A 47 6.10 -14.29 -8.86
N PHE A 48 5.91 -14.97 -7.71
CA PHE A 48 6.57 -14.58 -6.46
C PHE A 48 8.09 -14.50 -6.65
N ALA A 49 8.70 -15.51 -7.27
CA ALA A 49 10.14 -15.50 -7.57
C ALA A 49 10.50 -14.33 -8.50
N ALA A 50 9.74 -14.11 -9.58
CA ALA A 50 10.01 -13.01 -10.51
C ALA A 50 9.93 -11.62 -9.86
N VAL A 51 8.98 -11.40 -8.94
CA VAL A 51 8.85 -10.14 -8.19
C VAL A 51 9.98 -9.99 -7.17
N ALA A 52 10.31 -11.06 -6.44
CA ALA A 52 11.32 -11.03 -5.38
C ALA A 52 12.76 -10.91 -5.90
N GLU A 53 13.03 -11.49 -7.07
CA GLU A 53 14.36 -11.50 -7.69
C GLU A 53 14.61 -10.27 -8.58
N ALA A 54 13.57 -9.48 -8.89
CA ALA A 54 13.70 -8.32 -9.75
C ALA A 54 14.69 -7.29 -9.18
N THR A 55 15.65 -6.88 -10.01
CA THR A 55 16.63 -5.84 -9.70
C THR A 55 16.10 -4.45 -10.02
N VAL A 56 15.18 -4.36 -11.00
CA VAL A 56 14.44 -3.14 -11.31
C VAL A 56 13.36 -2.85 -10.26
N PRO A 57 12.97 -1.58 -10.07
CA PRO A 57 11.87 -1.23 -9.20
C PRO A 57 10.54 -1.91 -9.61
N VAL A 58 9.96 -2.73 -8.74
CA VAL A 58 8.58 -3.26 -8.89
C VAL A 58 7.68 -2.55 -7.89
N THR A 59 6.60 -1.94 -8.37
CA THR A 59 5.59 -1.26 -7.55
C THR A 59 4.23 -1.84 -7.86
N SER A 60 3.36 -1.94 -6.86
CA SER A 60 2.03 -2.52 -7.02
C SER A 60 0.96 -1.55 -6.59
N LEU A 61 -0.11 -1.49 -7.37
CA LEU A 61 -1.32 -0.75 -7.03
C LEU A 61 -2.50 -1.72 -7.06
N LEU A 62 -3.10 -1.93 -5.89
CA LEU A 62 -4.36 -2.63 -5.76
C LEU A 62 -5.49 -1.65 -6.08
N ILE A 63 -6.18 -1.88 -7.20
CA ILE A 63 -7.19 -0.97 -7.74
C ILE A 63 -8.63 -1.44 -7.52
N GLY A 64 -8.80 -2.71 -7.15
CA GLY A 64 -10.10 -3.33 -6.92
C GLY A 64 -9.97 -4.52 -5.96
N GLU A 65 -10.21 -5.72 -6.46
CA GLU A 65 -10.18 -6.93 -5.64
C GLU A 65 -8.76 -7.46 -5.43
N GLY A 66 -8.43 -7.81 -4.19
CA GLY A 66 -7.16 -8.41 -3.81
C GLY A 66 -7.36 -9.84 -3.28
N GLY A 67 -7.66 -10.76 -4.18
CA GLY A 67 -7.96 -12.16 -3.84
C GLY A 67 -6.72 -13.02 -3.62
N SER A 68 -6.45 -13.36 -2.36
CA SER A 68 -5.59 -14.46 -1.92
C SER A 68 -4.20 -14.51 -2.59
N GLY A 69 -3.66 -15.72 -2.80
CA GLY A 69 -2.37 -15.94 -3.44
C GLY A 69 -2.27 -15.40 -4.87
N GLY A 70 -3.40 -15.26 -5.58
CA GLY A 70 -3.42 -14.71 -6.93
C GLY A 70 -3.07 -13.22 -6.97
N ALA A 71 -3.67 -12.43 -6.08
CA ALA A 71 -3.34 -11.02 -5.89
C ALA A 71 -1.96 -10.86 -5.23
N LEU A 72 -1.68 -11.65 -4.18
CA LEU A 72 -0.45 -11.55 -3.41
C LEU A 72 0.81 -11.82 -4.25
N ALA A 73 0.75 -12.75 -5.21
CA ALA A 73 1.88 -13.01 -6.09
C ALA A 73 2.30 -11.80 -6.94
N LEU A 74 1.36 -10.88 -7.23
CA LEU A 74 1.63 -9.67 -7.98
C LEU A 74 2.00 -8.48 -7.09
N ALA A 75 1.89 -8.61 -5.77
CA ALA A 75 2.14 -7.54 -4.82
C ALA A 75 3.64 -7.45 -4.47
N ALA A 76 4.23 -6.29 -4.73
CA ALA A 76 5.62 -5.99 -4.41
C ALA A 76 5.77 -5.70 -2.91
N PRO A 77 6.58 -6.49 -2.16
CA PRO A 77 6.81 -6.27 -0.73
C PRO A 77 7.35 -4.86 -0.46
N GLY A 78 6.73 -4.14 0.49
CA GLY A 78 7.13 -2.77 0.85
C GLY A 78 6.83 -1.69 -0.19
N ARG A 79 6.27 -2.06 -1.36
CA ARG A 79 5.96 -1.16 -2.48
C ARG A 79 4.54 -1.35 -3.02
N LEU A 80 3.65 -1.83 -2.16
CA LEU A 80 2.22 -1.97 -2.42
C LEU A 80 1.47 -0.71 -1.98
N TRP A 81 0.63 -0.20 -2.87
CA TRP A 81 -0.34 0.86 -2.63
C TRP A 81 -1.76 0.34 -2.89
N VAL A 82 -2.75 0.94 -2.24
CA VAL A 82 -4.15 0.52 -2.34
C VAL A 82 -5.05 1.71 -2.68
N THR A 83 -6.16 1.48 -3.38
CA THR A 83 -7.19 2.51 -3.60
C THR A 83 -8.25 2.49 -2.49
N PRO A 84 -9.02 3.58 -2.27
CA PRO A 84 -10.01 3.66 -1.19
C PRO A 84 -11.11 2.59 -1.27
N ASP A 85 -11.45 2.15 -2.49
CA ASP A 85 -12.51 1.18 -2.74
C ASP A 85 -11.99 -0.27 -2.94
N SER A 86 -10.70 -0.50 -2.71
CA SER A 86 -10.09 -1.83 -2.82
C SER A 86 -10.24 -2.66 -1.55
N TYR A 87 -10.00 -3.97 -1.63
CA TYR A 87 -9.79 -4.81 -0.45
C TYR A 87 -8.72 -5.85 -0.72
N PHE A 88 -8.01 -6.29 0.32
CA PHE A 88 -7.01 -7.34 0.21
C PHE A 88 -7.29 -8.44 1.23
N SER A 89 -7.54 -9.66 0.76
CA SER A 89 -7.93 -10.77 1.63
C SER A 89 -7.26 -12.08 1.26
N VAL A 90 -6.87 -12.86 2.27
CA VAL A 90 -6.35 -14.22 2.07
C VAL A 90 -7.45 -15.22 1.66
N ILE A 91 -8.70 -14.94 2.02
CA ILE A 91 -9.85 -15.81 1.79
C ILE A 91 -11.15 -14.99 1.70
N ALA A 92 -12.10 -15.40 0.87
CA ALA A 92 -13.42 -14.77 0.84
C ALA A 92 -14.08 -14.88 2.24
N PRO A 93 -14.67 -13.80 2.79
CA PRO A 93 -15.30 -13.82 4.11
C PRO A 93 -16.36 -14.91 4.28
N GLU A 94 -17.13 -15.21 3.23
CA GLU A 94 -18.13 -16.27 3.18
C GLU A 94 -17.48 -17.65 3.35
N SER A 95 -16.33 -17.86 2.70
CA SER A 95 -15.56 -19.11 2.81
C SER A 95 -14.94 -19.24 4.20
N ALA A 96 -14.41 -18.17 4.77
CA ALA A 96 -13.89 -18.15 6.13
C ALA A 96 -14.99 -18.48 7.15
N ALA A 97 -16.17 -17.85 7.03
CA ALA A 97 -17.31 -18.12 7.91
C ALA A 97 -17.73 -19.60 7.85
N ALA A 98 -17.79 -20.19 6.65
CA ALA A 98 -18.10 -21.60 6.46
C ALA A 98 -17.07 -22.53 7.11
N ILE A 99 -15.77 -22.27 6.92
CA ILE A 99 -14.67 -23.04 7.53
C ILE A 99 -14.73 -22.95 9.06
N LEU A 100 -15.01 -21.77 9.59
CA LEU A 100 -15.16 -21.52 11.03
C LEU A 100 -16.50 -22.00 11.60
N LYS A 101 -17.35 -22.65 10.78
CA LYS A 101 -18.68 -23.14 11.15
C LYS A 101 -19.61 -22.05 11.70
N ARG A 102 -19.45 -20.82 11.21
CA ARG A 102 -20.32 -19.68 11.50
C ARG A 102 -21.52 -19.66 10.53
N PRO A 103 -22.70 -19.18 10.95
CA PRO A 103 -23.82 -18.92 10.05
C PRO A 103 -23.41 -17.99 8.91
N ALA A 104 -23.98 -18.19 7.71
CA ALA A 104 -23.70 -17.35 6.53
C ALA A 104 -23.97 -15.85 6.76
N ALA A 105 -24.95 -15.52 7.61
CA ALA A 105 -25.24 -14.14 8.02
C ALA A 105 -24.07 -13.44 8.74
N GLN A 106 -23.08 -14.20 9.23
CA GLN A 106 -21.87 -13.67 9.87
C GLN A 106 -20.72 -13.40 8.89
N ALA A 107 -20.94 -13.48 7.57
CA ALA A 107 -19.91 -13.16 6.58
C ALA A 107 -19.39 -11.72 6.73
N ALA A 108 -20.27 -10.75 6.94
CA ALA A 108 -19.90 -9.35 7.16
C ALA A 108 -19.05 -9.16 8.43
N ALA A 109 -19.46 -9.76 9.56
CA ALA A 109 -18.67 -9.72 10.79
C ALA A 109 -17.30 -10.42 10.62
N THR A 110 -17.27 -11.50 9.84
CA THR A 110 -16.02 -12.21 9.52
C THR A 110 -15.12 -11.36 8.61
N ALA A 111 -15.69 -10.54 7.72
CA ALA A 111 -14.92 -9.60 6.91
C ALA A 111 -14.22 -8.54 7.79
N ASP A 112 -14.91 -8.02 8.81
CA ASP A 112 -14.32 -7.09 9.78
C ASP A 112 -13.19 -7.76 10.59
N ASP A 113 -13.39 -9.00 11.06
CA ASP A 113 -12.36 -9.79 11.76
C ASP A 113 -11.10 -10.00 10.90
N LEU A 114 -11.28 -10.15 9.58
CA LEU A 114 -10.22 -10.40 8.62
C LEU A 114 -9.42 -9.15 8.22
N MET A 115 -9.85 -7.94 8.62
CA MET A 115 -9.08 -6.71 8.43
C MET A 115 -8.70 -6.44 6.95
N LEU A 116 -9.66 -6.62 6.05
CA LEU A 116 -9.43 -6.60 4.60
C LEU A 116 -9.54 -5.22 3.92
N ARG A 117 -9.98 -4.18 4.65
CA ARG A 117 -10.18 -2.83 4.11
C ARG A 117 -8.83 -2.10 3.92
N PRO A 118 -8.74 -1.08 3.04
CA PRO A 118 -7.48 -0.39 2.75
C PRO A 118 -6.78 0.16 3.99
N GLN A 119 -7.52 0.79 4.90
CA GLN A 119 -6.99 1.32 6.15
C GLN A 119 -6.45 0.22 7.09
N ASP A 120 -7.06 -0.97 7.05
CA ASP A 120 -6.62 -2.09 7.86
C ASP A 120 -5.34 -2.69 7.28
N VAL A 121 -5.27 -2.88 5.96
CA VAL A 121 -4.09 -3.37 5.24
C VAL A 121 -2.88 -2.42 5.44
N VAL A 122 -3.10 -1.11 5.44
CA VAL A 122 -2.06 -0.12 5.78
C VAL A 122 -1.66 -0.20 7.25
N ARG A 123 -2.63 -0.28 8.17
CA ARG A 123 -2.35 -0.40 9.61
C ARG A 123 -1.56 -1.67 9.96
N LEU A 124 -1.79 -2.75 9.22
CA LEU A 124 -1.03 -4.01 9.35
C LEU A 124 0.37 -3.95 8.72
N GLY A 125 0.72 -2.86 8.03
CA GLY A 125 2.01 -2.69 7.35
C GLY A 125 2.15 -3.48 6.05
N VAL A 126 1.05 -4.01 5.51
CA VAL A 126 1.05 -4.77 4.24
C VAL A 126 1.12 -3.81 3.04
N ALA A 127 0.41 -2.69 3.12
CA ALA A 127 0.45 -1.61 2.12
C ALA A 127 1.07 -0.34 2.71
N ARG A 128 1.71 0.44 1.86
CA ARG A 128 2.39 1.69 2.23
C ARG A 128 1.43 2.84 2.49
N GLY A 129 0.29 2.87 1.79
CA GLY A 129 -0.69 3.94 1.90
C GLY A 129 -1.84 3.78 0.93
N ILE A 130 -2.85 4.63 1.11
CA ILE A 130 -4.03 4.70 0.26
C ILE A 130 -3.83 5.84 -0.76
N VAL A 131 -3.94 5.53 -2.05
CA VAL A 131 -3.81 6.52 -3.13
C VAL A 131 -5.09 7.32 -3.25
N GLY A 132 -4.98 8.64 -3.41
CA GLY A 132 -6.14 9.51 -3.67
C GLY A 132 -6.86 10.02 -2.43
N THR A 133 -6.35 9.77 -1.21
CA THR A 133 -6.75 10.58 -0.06
C THR A 133 -6.08 11.95 -0.20
N VAL A 134 -6.69 12.82 -1.01
CA VAL A 134 -6.51 14.25 -0.83
C VAL A 134 -7.15 14.55 0.52
N GLY A 135 -6.33 14.55 1.56
CA GLY A 135 -6.66 15.36 2.71
C GLY A 135 -6.93 16.76 2.18
N THR A 136 -8.04 17.36 2.62
CA THR A 136 -8.07 18.82 2.78
C THR A 136 -6.70 19.24 3.30
N GLY A 137 -5.98 20.01 2.48
CA GLY A 137 -4.52 20.00 2.47
C GLY A 137 -3.87 20.35 3.80
N GLU A 138 -2.75 19.70 4.06
CA GLU A 138 -1.56 20.31 4.64
C GLU A 138 -0.36 19.36 4.47
N GLY A 139 0.60 19.80 3.65
CA GLY A 139 2.03 19.46 3.74
C GLY A 139 2.48 18.00 3.60
N ALA A 140 2.79 17.59 2.36
CA ALA A 140 3.89 16.65 2.12
C ALA A 140 4.60 17.02 0.82
N ASP A 141 5.10 18.25 0.77
CA ASP A 141 6.24 18.58 -0.07
C ASP A 141 7.49 18.19 0.74
N ALA A 142 8.05 17.03 0.43
CA ALA A 142 9.37 16.63 0.88
C ALA A 142 10.04 15.91 -0.28
N ALA A 143 10.88 16.69 -0.95
CA ALA A 143 11.79 16.30 -2.00
C ALA A 143 12.54 14.99 -1.70
N ASP A 144 12.70 14.17 -2.73
CA ASP A 144 13.91 13.38 -2.90
C ASP A 144 14.44 13.61 -4.32
N GLY A 145 15.30 14.63 -4.42
CA GLY A 145 16.06 14.97 -5.61
C GLY A 145 17.34 14.13 -5.63
N GLY A 146 17.66 13.58 -6.80
CA GLY A 146 18.80 12.70 -7.01
C GLY A 146 20.18 13.37 -6.91
N ASP A 147 21.16 12.49 -6.81
CA ASP A 147 22.46 12.44 -7.50
C ASP A 147 23.31 13.73 -7.65
N GLY A 148 24.60 13.60 -7.28
CA GLY A 148 25.69 14.35 -7.93
C GLY A 148 26.48 15.39 -7.13
N ALA A 149 27.68 14.96 -6.70
CA ALA A 149 28.98 15.64 -6.87
C ALA A 149 29.32 17.00 -6.18
N ASN A 150 30.34 16.92 -5.31
CA ASN A 150 31.65 17.61 -5.37
C ASN A 150 31.79 19.15 -5.33
N GLY A 151 32.70 19.60 -4.45
CA GLY A 151 33.39 20.91 -4.47
C GLY A 151 32.83 21.88 -3.43
N GLY A 152 33.56 22.44 -2.47
CA GLY A 152 34.96 22.81 -2.46
C GLY A 152 35.06 24.34 -2.34
N ARG A 153 35.53 24.80 -1.16
CA ARG A 153 36.08 26.14 -0.84
C ARG A 153 35.11 27.30 -0.63
N GLY A 154 35.47 28.15 0.34
CA GLY A 154 35.30 29.60 0.19
C GLY A 154 34.82 30.33 1.44
N ALA A 155 35.74 30.99 2.12
CA ALA A 155 35.54 31.81 3.30
C ALA A 155 34.75 33.12 3.05
N GLY A 156 34.22 33.69 4.14
CA GLY A 156 34.54 35.09 4.48
C GLY A 156 33.37 36.09 4.53
N GLY A 157 33.15 36.62 5.75
CA GLY A 157 32.66 37.97 6.05
C GLY A 157 31.15 38.22 5.86
N SER A 158 30.48 39.13 6.56
CA SER A 158 30.77 40.00 7.71
C SER A 158 29.54 40.92 7.85
N GLY A 159 29.13 41.24 9.08
CA GLY A 159 28.15 42.31 9.38
C GLY A 159 26.70 41.83 9.40
N GLY A 160 25.84 42.25 10.31
CA GLY A 160 25.94 43.28 11.33
C GLY A 160 24.52 43.65 11.79
N THR A 161 24.28 43.48 13.08
CA THR A 161 23.42 44.25 14.01
C THR A 161 21.94 44.53 13.73
N ARG A 162 21.21 44.56 14.86
CA ARG A 162 19.86 45.09 15.19
C ARG A 162 18.78 44.00 15.24
N GLY A 163 18.08 43.74 16.35
CA GLY A 163 17.81 44.52 17.56
C GLY A 163 16.30 44.79 17.66
N GLY A 164 15.66 44.35 18.74
CA GLY A 164 14.22 44.41 19.06
C GLY A 164 13.63 43.00 19.07
N ASP A 165 13.33 42.32 20.18
CA ASP A 165 12.82 42.76 21.51
C ASP A 165 11.64 43.72 21.39
N ASP A 166 10.45 43.12 21.33
CA ASP A 166 9.23 43.61 21.96
C ASP A 166 8.38 42.37 22.28
N GLY A 167 8.40 41.99 23.55
CA GLY A 167 7.35 41.18 24.17
C GLY A 167 6.33 42.13 24.81
N ASP A 168 5.07 41.80 24.64
CA ASP A 168 3.93 42.23 25.46
C ASP A 168 2.82 41.19 25.18
N ASP A 169 2.40 40.46 26.21
CA ASP A 169 1.15 40.68 26.97
C ASP A 169 -0.09 40.38 26.11
N GLY A 170 -1.11 39.63 26.51
CA GLY A 170 -1.58 39.00 27.74
C GLY A 170 -2.84 38.21 27.30
N ASP A 171 -3.08 37.03 27.84
CA ASP A 171 -4.18 36.81 28.79
C ASP A 171 -5.58 37.09 28.21
N ASP A 172 -6.34 36.02 27.98
CA ASP A 172 -7.80 36.01 28.15
C ASP A 172 -8.28 34.55 28.22
N GLY A 173 -8.68 34.16 29.44
CA GLY A 173 -9.28 32.88 29.75
C GLY A 173 -10.81 32.85 29.63
N GLY A 174 -11.37 31.69 29.98
CA GLY A 174 -12.80 31.48 30.25
C GLY A 174 -13.59 30.97 29.04
N GLY A 175 -14.44 29.94 29.14
CA GLY A 175 -14.96 29.25 30.30
C GLY A 175 -15.80 28.04 29.90
N ALA A 176 -16.05 27.20 30.89
CA ALA A 176 -16.80 25.96 30.82
C ALA A 176 -18.33 26.14 30.83
N GLY A 177 -19.06 25.12 30.36
CA GLY A 177 -20.48 24.88 30.63
C GLY A 177 -21.11 24.01 29.53
N ARG A 178 -21.21 22.68 29.65
CA ARG A 178 -22.19 21.84 30.38
C ARG A 178 -23.62 21.84 29.81
N SER A 179 -24.19 20.61 29.79
CA SER A 179 -25.61 20.19 29.79
C SER A 179 -26.43 20.46 28.51
N ASP A 180 -27.42 19.67 28.09
CA ASP A 180 -27.95 18.37 28.57
C ASP A 180 -28.81 17.73 27.45
N ALA A 181 -29.04 16.42 27.64
CA ALA A 181 -30.17 15.60 27.23
C ALA A 181 -31.39 16.23 26.51
N ALA A 182 -31.81 15.58 25.41
CA ALA A 182 -33.15 15.01 25.20
C ALA A 182 -33.17 14.12 23.95
#